data_AF-S3AB86-F1
#
_entry.id   AF-S3AB86-F1
#
_cell.length_a   1.000
_cell.length_b   1.000
_cell.length_c   1.000
_cell.angle_alpha   90.00
_cell.angle_beta   90.00
_cell.angle_gamma   90.00
#
_symmetry.space_group_name_H-M   'P 1'
#
loop_
_entity.id
_entity.type
_entity.pdbx_description
1 polymer ?
#
loop_
_entity_poly.entity_id
_entity_poly.type
_entity_poly.pdbx_seq_one_letter_code
_entity_poly.pdbx_strand_id
1 'polypeptide(L)'
;KTGNVTVTGGTTNDMTGLSNTTVTGADFATKGRAATEEQLKAATGATTLKFTGDVATNTGSVNLKDDTFGIKGDGKYISTDVNGKNVNLTVSEAEVKKSAVAAVTVSTDTTDANNPLTVTPTASADGTTKDYKVTIDGTKIANKTNLSYKANDGTAKQVSLADGLNFKNGTLTTASIDDNGVVKYDVNTASITAGTDGTITGPTTDGVATAQNVADAINAAKKASKTEITANTGEAANATTGNVTLTSTTAADGHTIYDVKLNDKVTLGSGANAVTIDGTAGKATIGSSIVDGVNSTFTTGGANAVKLDGAAGTIKTGTVTVTGGTTNDITGLSNTTVTSADFATKGRAATEEQLKAVGEQTWQITADKDATTSGAQTGTK
;
A
#
# COMPACT_ATOMS: atom_id res chain seq x y z
N LYS A 1 61.60 56.29 122.62
CA LYS A 1 61.10 54.90 122.64
C LYS A 1 59.80 54.88 123.41
N THR A 2 58.73 54.35 122.82
CA THR A 2 57.44 54.15 123.49
C THR A 2 57.03 52.71 123.21
N GLY A 3 57.15 51.85 124.22
CA GLY A 3 57.18 50.40 124.01
C GLY A 3 58.37 49.96 123.13
N ASN A 4 58.17 48.88 122.37
CA ASN A 4 59.21 48.30 121.52
C ASN A 4 59.52 49.12 120.24
N VAL A 5 58.68 50.11 119.92
CA VAL A 5 58.81 50.91 118.68
C VAL A 5 59.81 52.06 118.88
N THR A 6 60.69 52.23 117.88
CA THR A 6 61.68 53.30 117.81
C THR A 6 61.49 54.08 116.52
N VAL A 7 61.39 55.41 116.63
CA VAL A 7 61.34 56.33 115.50
C VAL A 7 62.66 57.08 115.48
N THR A 8 63.37 57.06 114.35
CA THR A 8 64.65 57.76 114.17
C THR A 8 64.46 58.99 113.29
N GLY A 9 64.39 60.18 113.89
CA GLY A 9 64.33 61.44 113.14
C GLY A 9 65.69 61.79 112.54
N GLY A 10 65.73 62.15 111.25
CA GLY A 10 66.97 62.47 110.54
C GLY A 10 66.84 62.37 109.03
N THR A 11 67.89 61.88 108.37
CA THR A 11 67.94 61.73 106.90
C THR A 11 67.15 60.52 106.37
N THR A 12 66.88 59.49 107.19
CA THR A 12 66.14 58.29 106.77
C THR A 12 64.69 58.26 107.25
N ASN A 13 64.40 58.79 108.45
CA ASN A 13 63.05 58.87 109.06
C ASN A 13 62.37 57.51 109.30
N ASP A 14 63.15 56.48 109.65
CA ASP A 14 62.65 55.12 109.83
C ASP A 14 61.80 54.91 111.10
N MET A 15 60.86 53.95 111.01
CA MET A 15 60.14 53.37 112.15
C MET A 15 60.50 51.89 112.29
N THR A 16 61.15 51.52 113.39
CA THR A 16 61.64 50.16 113.67
C THR A 16 61.00 49.57 114.93
N GLY A 17 61.02 48.24 115.07
CA GLY A 17 60.46 47.54 116.24
C GLY A 17 58.95 47.31 116.18
N LEU A 18 58.32 47.44 115.01
CA LEU A 18 56.95 47.03 114.76
C LEU A 18 56.85 45.49 114.73
N SER A 19 55.99 44.91 115.57
CA SER A 19 55.84 43.45 115.71
C SER A 19 54.80 42.81 114.79
N ASN A 20 54.05 43.62 114.05
CA ASN A 20 52.97 43.18 113.16
C ASN A 20 53.53 42.94 111.76
N THR A 21 54.14 41.79 111.49
CA THR A 21 54.88 41.53 110.24
C THR A 21 54.20 40.56 109.27
N THR A 22 53.07 39.95 109.65
CA THR A 22 52.35 38.95 108.83
C THR A 22 51.00 39.47 108.33
N VAL A 23 50.53 38.94 107.20
CA VAL A 23 49.22 39.30 106.60
C VAL A 23 48.10 38.30 106.90
N THR A 24 48.37 37.31 107.77
CA THR A 24 47.49 36.15 108.03
C THR A 24 46.76 36.20 109.37
N GLY A 25 47.02 37.20 110.23
CA GLY A 25 46.32 37.36 111.49
C GLY A 25 44.90 37.89 111.31
N ALA A 26 43.94 37.41 112.12
CA ALA A 26 42.53 37.83 112.05
C ALA A 26 42.29 39.34 112.25
N ASP A 27 43.25 40.05 112.85
CA ASP A 27 43.28 41.51 113.05
C ASP A 27 43.84 42.31 111.85
N PHE A 28 44.30 41.63 110.78
CA PHE A 28 44.91 42.30 109.63
C PHE A 28 43.88 43.14 108.88
N ALA A 29 44.27 44.36 108.48
CA ALA A 29 43.43 45.38 107.84
C ALA A 29 42.15 45.83 108.59
N THR A 30 41.82 45.29 109.77
CA THR A 30 40.58 45.62 110.51
C THR A 30 40.77 46.61 111.66
N LYS A 31 41.99 46.76 112.20
CA LYS A 31 42.29 47.61 113.38
C LYS A 31 43.05 48.91 113.10
N GLY A 32 43.10 49.37 111.85
CA GLY A 32 43.67 50.69 111.49
C GLY A 32 45.15 50.89 111.88
N ARG A 33 45.94 49.82 111.93
CA ARG A 33 47.36 49.85 112.30
C ARG A 33 48.23 50.27 111.11
N ALA A 34 49.37 50.89 111.38
CA ALA A 34 50.42 51.04 110.37
C ALA A 34 50.90 49.66 109.89
N ALA A 35 51.01 49.50 108.57
CA ALA A 35 51.59 48.30 107.95
C ALA A 35 53.12 48.42 107.90
N THR A 36 53.83 47.31 108.10
CA THR A 36 55.28 47.27 107.84
C THR A 36 55.54 47.07 106.35
N GLU A 37 56.78 47.33 105.90
CA GLU A 37 57.16 47.10 104.50
C GLU A 37 56.99 45.63 104.10
N GLU A 38 57.25 44.68 105.02
CA GLU A 38 57.03 43.26 104.82
C GLU A 38 55.55 42.92 104.62
N GLN A 39 54.65 43.56 105.39
CA GLN A 39 53.21 43.38 105.21
C GLN A 39 52.71 43.96 103.88
N LEU A 40 53.19 45.15 103.50
CA LEU A 40 52.84 45.76 102.21
C LEU A 40 53.37 44.91 101.05
N LYS A 41 54.61 44.41 101.16
CA LYS A 41 55.23 43.50 100.19
C LYS A 41 54.47 42.19 100.05
N ALA A 42 54.01 41.60 101.16
CA ALA A 42 53.22 40.36 101.14
C ALA A 42 51.80 40.58 100.58
N ALA A 43 51.15 41.70 100.90
CA ALA A 43 49.80 42.01 100.43
C ALA A 43 49.75 42.43 98.95
N THR A 44 50.77 43.12 98.44
CA THR A 44 50.81 43.63 97.04
C THR A 44 51.65 42.79 96.10
N GLY A 45 52.47 41.86 96.62
CA GLY A 45 53.47 41.14 95.82
C GLY A 45 53.06 39.77 95.29
N ALA A 46 51.86 39.27 95.60
CA ALA A 46 51.48 37.86 95.37
C ALA A 46 50.10 37.66 94.72
N THR A 47 49.48 38.70 94.15
CA THR A 47 48.20 38.57 93.46
C THR A 47 48.37 37.69 92.22
N THR A 48 47.90 36.45 92.31
CA THR A 48 48.05 35.43 91.27
C THR A 48 46.72 35.20 90.58
N LEU A 49 46.65 35.39 89.26
CA LEU A 49 45.49 35.01 88.46
C LEU A 49 45.65 33.54 88.02
N LYS A 50 44.66 32.70 88.33
CA LYS A 50 44.61 31.28 87.93
C LYS A 50 43.58 31.08 86.82
N PHE A 51 43.87 30.23 85.85
CA PHE A 51 42.99 29.96 84.70
C PHE A 51 43.17 28.53 84.14
N THR A 52 42.19 28.10 83.36
CA THR A 52 42.12 26.83 82.63
C THR A 52 41.66 27.08 81.20
N GLY A 53 42.03 26.21 80.25
CA GLY A 53 41.54 26.26 78.87
C GLY A 53 40.54 25.14 78.56
N ASP A 54 40.10 25.07 77.30
CA ASP A 54 39.15 24.05 76.80
C ASP A 54 39.65 22.61 77.01
N VAL A 55 40.97 22.41 77.02
CA VAL A 55 41.60 21.16 77.46
C VAL A 55 41.67 21.17 78.99
N ALA A 56 40.61 20.68 79.63
CA ALA A 56 40.35 20.81 81.08
C ALA A 56 41.46 20.28 82.02
N THR A 57 42.40 19.47 81.52
CA THR A 57 43.57 18.99 82.29
C THR A 57 44.67 20.04 82.45
N ASN A 58 44.67 21.09 81.62
CA ASN A 58 45.73 22.08 81.58
C ASN A 58 45.38 23.28 82.48
N THR A 59 46.17 23.49 83.53
CA THR A 59 46.03 24.62 84.46
C THR A 59 47.19 25.59 84.29
N GLY A 60 46.92 26.89 84.48
CA GLY A 60 47.91 27.95 84.40
C GLY A 60 47.71 29.02 85.47
N SER A 61 48.79 29.74 85.78
CA SER A 61 48.76 30.88 86.68
C SER A 61 49.79 31.94 86.29
N VAL A 62 49.47 33.21 86.53
CA VAL A 62 50.35 34.37 86.30
C VAL A 62 50.41 35.18 87.59
N ASN A 63 51.62 35.46 88.09
CA ASN A 63 51.84 36.43 89.16
C ASN A 63 51.84 37.84 88.55
N LEU A 64 50.84 38.66 88.89
CA LEU A 64 50.67 40.00 88.29
C LEU A 64 51.80 40.99 88.59
N LYS A 65 52.73 40.64 89.49
CA LYS A 65 53.90 41.45 89.81
C LYS A 65 55.08 41.18 88.87
N ASP A 66 55.36 39.91 88.62
CA ASP A 66 56.64 39.44 88.07
C ASP A 66 56.47 38.77 86.68
N ASP A 67 55.25 38.36 86.33
CA ASP A 67 54.89 37.74 85.04
C ASP A 67 54.02 38.67 84.17
N THR A 68 53.86 38.33 82.88
CA THR A 68 52.91 38.98 81.96
C THR A 68 51.74 38.05 81.63
N PHE A 69 50.50 38.53 81.79
CA PHE A 69 49.30 37.80 81.34
C PHE A 69 49.13 37.93 79.81
N GLY A 70 49.76 37.03 79.07
CA GLY A 70 49.67 36.97 77.61
C GLY A 70 48.57 36.02 77.12
N ILE A 71 47.64 36.53 76.32
CA ILE A 71 46.73 35.72 75.50
C ILE A 71 47.39 35.55 74.13
N LYS A 72 47.42 34.32 73.60
CA LYS A 72 47.99 34.00 72.29
C LYS A 72 46.94 33.36 71.40
N GLY A 73 46.85 33.83 70.16
CA GLY A 73 46.15 33.12 69.09
C GLY A 73 46.84 31.82 68.69
N ASP A 74 46.19 31.01 67.86
CA ASP A 74 46.71 29.74 67.33
C ASP A 74 47.77 29.94 66.21
N GLY A 75 47.95 31.18 65.74
CA GLY A 75 48.86 31.53 64.65
C GLY A 75 48.32 31.22 63.25
N LYS A 76 47.06 30.76 63.14
CA LYS A 76 46.40 30.47 61.85
C LYS A 76 45.04 31.14 61.75
N TYR A 77 44.06 30.73 62.56
CA TYR A 77 42.70 31.25 62.49
C TYR A 77 42.50 32.46 63.39
N ILE A 78 43.23 32.58 64.50
CA ILE A 78 43.11 33.66 65.47
C ILE A 78 44.47 34.33 65.66
N SER A 79 44.50 35.65 65.55
CA SER A 79 45.60 36.49 66.05
C SER A 79 45.14 37.35 67.22
N THR A 80 46.11 37.78 68.02
CA THR A 80 45.90 38.53 69.26
C THR A 80 46.83 39.74 69.28
N ASP A 81 46.29 40.93 69.54
CA ASP A 81 47.03 42.18 69.65
C ASP A 81 46.62 42.94 70.93
N VAL A 82 47.49 43.81 71.45
CA VAL A 82 47.25 44.58 72.67
C VAL A 82 47.14 46.06 72.34
N ASN A 83 45.92 46.60 72.42
CA ASN A 83 45.66 48.02 72.17
C ASN A 83 45.26 48.73 73.47
N GLY A 84 46.25 49.36 74.11
CA GLY A 84 46.09 50.07 75.36
C GLY A 84 45.72 49.14 76.52
N LYS A 85 44.44 49.14 76.91
CA LYS A 85 43.90 48.29 78.00
C LYS A 85 43.15 47.06 77.51
N ASN A 86 42.97 46.92 76.19
CA ASN A 86 42.21 45.83 75.58
C ASN A 86 43.15 44.80 74.95
N VAL A 87 42.74 43.54 74.99
CA VAL A 87 43.30 42.49 74.11
C VAL A 87 42.30 42.29 72.98
N ASN A 88 42.73 42.58 71.76
CA ASN A 88 41.93 42.39 70.56
C ASN A 88 42.18 40.98 70.01
N LEU A 89 41.10 40.24 69.74
CA LEU A 89 41.14 38.95 69.05
C LEU A 89 40.60 39.17 67.63
N THR A 90 41.35 38.73 66.62
CA THR A 90 40.98 38.87 65.21
C THR A 90 40.97 37.50 64.55
N VAL A 91 39.87 37.17 63.85
CA VAL A 91 39.74 35.92 63.08
C VAL A 91 40.22 36.15 61.65
N SER A 92 41.08 35.26 61.14
CA SER A 92 41.53 35.24 59.75
C SER A 92 40.43 34.67 58.84
N GLU A 93 39.60 35.55 58.27
CA GLU A 93 38.56 35.17 57.32
C GLU A 93 39.12 34.41 56.11
N ALA A 94 40.35 34.74 55.67
CA ALA A 94 41.02 34.06 54.57
C ALA A 94 41.37 32.59 54.91
N GLU A 95 41.86 32.31 56.12
CA GLU A 95 42.16 30.93 56.54
C GLU A 95 40.88 30.12 56.77
N VAL A 96 39.81 30.75 57.27
CA VAL A 96 38.48 30.12 57.37
C VAL A 96 37.95 29.76 55.97
N LYS A 97 38.04 30.68 54.99
CA LYS A 97 37.64 30.43 53.59
C LYS A 97 38.44 29.29 52.95
N LYS A 98 39.76 29.25 53.13
CA LYS A 98 40.61 28.15 52.63
C LYS A 98 40.17 26.79 53.20
N SER A 99 39.91 26.72 54.50
CA SER A 99 39.41 25.49 55.14
C SER A 99 38.01 25.09 54.63
N ALA A 100 37.12 26.05 54.37
CA ALA A 100 35.84 25.77 53.73
C ALA A 100 36.01 25.22 52.30
N VAL A 101 36.85 25.85 51.47
CA VAL A 101 37.17 25.39 50.09
C VAL A 101 37.83 24.01 50.05
N ALA A 102 38.63 23.68 51.07
CA ALA A 102 39.25 22.37 51.21
C ALA A 102 38.24 21.27 51.60
N ALA A 103 37.18 21.63 52.33
CA ALA A 103 36.12 20.70 52.74
C ALA A 103 35.11 20.38 51.63
N VAL A 104 35.00 21.18 50.57
CA VAL A 104 34.08 20.92 49.45
C VAL A 104 34.56 19.74 48.61
N THR A 105 33.77 18.67 48.60
CA THR A 105 33.91 17.52 47.71
C THR A 105 32.88 17.60 46.58
N VAL A 106 33.32 17.28 45.36
CA VAL A 106 32.44 17.12 44.19
C VAL A 106 32.88 15.85 43.46
N SER A 107 31.95 14.93 43.26
CA SER A 107 32.19 13.67 42.55
C SER A 107 31.35 13.58 41.28
N THR A 108 31.88 12.86 40.32
CA THR A 108 31.14 12.31 39.18
C THR A 108 31.34 10.79 39.17
N ASP A 109 30.54 10.05 38.40
CA ASP A 109 30.84 8.62 38.21
C ASP A 109 32.10 8.50 37.35
N THR A 110 33.21 8.12 37.98
CA THR A 110 34.50 7.89 37.34
C THR A 110 34.69 6.43 36.94
N THR A 111 33.76 5.55 37.29
CA THR A 111 33.77 4.12 36.94
C THR A 111 32.99 3.85 35.65
N ASP A 112 31.94 4.64 35.39
CA ASP A 112 31.21 4.64 34.13
C ASP A 112 32.00 5.36 33.02
N ALA A 113 32.61 4.57 32.13
CA ALA A 113 33.31 5.10 30.94
C ALA A 113 32.42 6.03 30.09
N ASN A 114 31.10 5.82 30.12
CA ASN A 114 30.09 6.60 29.40
C ASN A 114 29.41 7.67 30.27
N ASN A 115 29.97 8.05 31.42
CA ASN A 115 29.52 9.23 32.16
C ASN A 115 29.75 10.50 31.30
N PRO A 116 28.68 11.26 30.96
CA PRO A 116 28.78 12.43 30.10
C PRO A 116 29.23 13.70 30.83
N LEU A 117 29.26 13.72 32.17
CA LEU A 117 29.59 14.90 32.96
C LEU A 117 31.05 14.87 33.39
N THR A 118 31.78 15.91 32.98
CA THR A 118 33.11 16.23 33.48
C THR A 118 33.04 17.48 34.34
N VAL A 119 33.62 17.42 35.54
CA VAL A 119 33.77 18.58 36.43
C VAL A 119 35.25 18.87 36.62
N THR A 120 35.67 20.10 36.29
CA THR A 120 37.04 20.56 36.45
C THR A 120 37.09 21.65 37.54
N PRO A 121 37.65 21.35 38.73
CA PRO A 121 37.83 22.34 39.78
C PRO A 121 39.06 23.23 39.51
N THR A 122 38.91 24.53 39.74
CA THR A 122 39.99 25.52 39.67
C THR A 122 39.96 26.37 40.94
N ALA A 123 40.99 26.29 41.77
CA ALA A 123 41.11 27.15 42.96
C ALA A 123 41.55 28.57 42.57
N SER A 124 41.12 29.58 43.32
CA SER A 124 41.68 30.93 43.23
C SER A 124 43.16 30.93 43.65
N ALA A 125 43.92 31.93 43.18
CA ALA A 125 45.34 32.06 43.51
C ALA A 125 45.62 32.24 45.01
N ASP A 126 44.66 32.78 45.77
CA ASP A 126 44.70 32.91 47.23
C ASP A 126 44.08 31.72 47.98
N GLY A 127 43.49 30.75 47.26
CA GLY A 127 42.81 29.57 47.80
C GLY A 127 41.51 29.85 48.55
N THR A 128 40.97 31.08 48.53
CA THR A 128 39.76 31.44 49.27
C THR A 128 38.46 31.09 48.53
N THR A 129 38.53 30.79 47.22
CA THR A 129 37.42 30.25 46.42
C THR A 129 37.88 29.10 45.52
N LYS A 130 36.92 28.37 44.94
CA LYS A 130 37.16 27.32 43.95
C LYS A 130 35.98 27.24 43.01
N ASP A 131 36.23 27.50 41.73
CA ASP A 131 35.25 27.41 40.66
C ASP A 131 35.19 25.99 40.11
N TYR A 132 34.00 25.53 39.76
CA TYR A 132 33.78 24.19 39.21
C TYR A 132 33.19 24.29 37.81
N LYS A 133 34.04 24.15 36.78
CA LYS A 133 33.57 24.12 35.40
C LYS A 133 32.93 22.77 35.12
N VAL A 134 31.64 22.76 34.81
CA VAL A 134 30.90 21.57 34.37
C VAL A 134 30.80 21.56 32.85
N THR A 135 31.10 20.42 32.23
CA THR A 135 30.94 20.22 30.77
C THR A 135 30.24 18.91 30.47
N ILE A 136 29.52 18.88 29.34
CA ILE A 136 28.74 17.74 28.86
C ILE A 136 29.37 17.18 27.58
N ASP A 137 29.56 15.86 27.55
CA ASP A 137 29.93 15.09 26.35
C ASP A 137 28.64 14.55 25.67
N GLY A 138 28.28 15.14 24.52
CA GLY A 138 27.09 14.76 23.77
C GLY A 138 27.14 13.33 23.20
N THR A 139 28.33 12.82 22.86
CA THR A 139 28.50 11.44 22.38
C THR A 139 28.23 10.45 23.50
N LYS A 140 28.67 10.74 24.72
CA LYS A 140 28.35 9.93 25.90
C LYS A 140 26.88 10.01 26.29
N ILE A 141 26.24 11.18 26.18
CA ILE A 141 24.77 11.29 26.31
C ILE A 141 24.08 10.38 25.29
N ALA A 142 24.51 10.38 24.04
CA ALA A 142 23.88 9.59 22.98
C ALA A 142 23.96 8.08 23.24
N ASN A 143 25.06 7.61 23.84
CA ASN A 143 25.26 6.22 24.27
C ASN A 143 24.46 5.83 25.54
N LYS A 144 24.00 6.82 26.33
CA LYS A 144 23.23 6.59 27.58
C LYS A 144 21.72 6.82 27.42
N THR A 145 21.31 7.47 26.34
CA THR A 145 19.94 7.92 26.12
C THR A 145 19.31 7.14 24.97
N ASN A 146 18.11 6.60 25.21
CA ASN A 146 17.35 5.90 24.19
C ASN A 146 16.20 6.77 23.66
N LEU A 147 15.96 6.69 22.35
CA LEU A 147 14.72 7.11 21.74
C LEU A 147 13.71 5.96 21.84
N SER A 148 12.59 6.19 22.53
CA SER A 148 11.45 5.28 22.58
C SER A 148 10.48 5.60 21.44
N TYR A 149 10.06 4.59 20.69
CA TYR A 149 9.21 4.74 19.51
C TYR A 149 8.22 3.58 19.37
N LYS A 150 7.15 3.80 18.60
CA LYS A 150 6.11 2.82 18.30
C LYS A 150 5.83 2.76 16.81
N ALA A 151 5.46 1.59 16.32
CA ALA A 151 4.80 1.44 15.03
C ALA A 151 3.32 1.12 15.29
N ASN A 152 2.41 1.89 14.67
CA ASN A 152 0.96 1.68 14.70
C ASN A 152 0.41 1.37 16.12
N ASP A 153 0.69 2.28 17.07
CA ASP A 153 0.29 2.23 18.49
C ASP A 153 0.74 1.02 19.33
N GLY A 154 1.47 0.08 18.74
CA GLY A 154 1.94 -1.15 19.38
C GLY A 154 2.94 -0.96 20.53
N THR A 155 3.55 -2.07 20.96
CA THR A 155 4.54 -2.10 22.04
C THR A 155 5.71 -1.14 21.73
N ALA A 156 6.08 -0.35 22.73
CA ALA A 156 7.22 0.55 22.62
C ALA A 156 8.52 -0.22 22.35
N LYS A 157 9.28 0.25 21.37
CA LYS A 157 10.64 -0.18 21.04
C LYS A 157 11.59 0.94 21.43
N GLN A 158 12.87 0.60 21.61
CA GLN A 158 13.91 1.58 21.91
C GLN A 158 15.11 1.37 21.00
N VAL A 159 15.78 2.47 20.67
CA VAL A 159 17.10 2.50 20.05
C VAL A 159 17.93 3.57 20.74
N SER A 160 19.27 3.42 20.80
CA SER A 160 20.11 4.47 21.36
C SER A 160 20.11 5.70 20.46
N LEU A 161 20.35 6.89 21.00
CA LEU A 161 20.57 8.08 20.18
C LEU A 161 21.87 7.99 19.36
N ALA A 162 22.81 7.12 19.74
CA ALA A 162 24.03 6.86 19.00
C ALA A 162 23.80 5.99 17.75
N ASP A 163 22.92 4.98 17.83
CA ASP A 163 22.59 4.11 16.70
C ASP A 163 21.57 4.75 15.74
N GLY A 164 20.62 5.54 16.28
CA GLY A 164 19.57 6.20 15.52
C GLY A 164 18.52 5.26 14.91
N LEU A 165 17.54 5.82 14.20
CA LEU A 165 16.51 5.03 13.51
C LEU A 165 17.04 4.52 12.15
N ASN A 166 17.01 3.20 11.95
CA ASN A 166 17.42 2.55 10.71
C ASN A 166 16.17 2.22 9.85
N PHE A 167 15.87 3.08 8.89
CA PHE A 167 14.80 2.87 7.92
C PHE A 167 15.29 1.94 6.80
N LYS A 168 14.54 0.85 6.57
CA LYS A 168 14.88 -0.19 5.60
C LYS A 168 13.80 -0.32 4.54
N ASN A 169 14.20 -0.80 3.36
CA ASN A 169 13.30 -1.21 2.29
C ASN A 169 12.32 -2.27 2.78
N GLY A 170 11.05 -2.14 2.37
CA GLY A 170 10.08 -3.23 2.43
C GLY A 170 10.14 -4.08 1.16
N THR A 171 9.26 -5.07 1.03
CA THR A 171 9.14 -5.90 -0.17
C THR A 171 8.84 -5.07 -1.42
N LEU A 172 7.96 -4.07 -1.28
CA LEU A 172 7.43 -3.23 -2.37
C LEU A 172 7.76 -1.75 -2.19
N THR A 173 8.67 -1.40 -1.27
CA THR A 173 9.05 -0.01 -1.01
C THR A 173 10.54 0.14 -0.77
N THR A 174 11.11 1.25 -1.23
CA THR A 174 12.49 1.64 -0.97
C THR A 174 12.51 2.80 0.03
N ALA A 175 13.30 2.66 1.09
CA ALA A 175 13.49 3.71 2.08
C ALA A 175 14.63 4.64 1.62
N SER A 176 14.40 5.94 1.70
CA SER A 176 15.43 6.97 1.44
C SER A 176 15.36 8.05 2.52
N ILE A 177 16.49 8.71 2.79
CA ILE A 177 16.62 9.73 3.84
C ILE A 177 17.43 10.88 3.24
N ASP A 178 16.83 12.07 3.19
CA ASP A 178 17.49 13.30 2.78
C ASP A 178 18.01 14.09 4.00
N ASP A 179 18.65 15.24 3.73
CA ASP A 179 19.10 16.19 4.73
C ASP A 179 18.04 16.52 5.80
N ASN A 180 18.51 16.79 7.01
CA ASN A 180 17.69 17.06 8.20
C ASN A 180 16.76 15.90 8.61
N GLY A 181 16.98 14.68 8.11
CA GLY A 181 16.22 13.49 8.50
C GLY A 181 14.84 13.40 7.84
N VAL A 182 14.68 13.98 6.65
CA VAL A 182 13.45 13.82 5.86
C VAL A 182 13.40 12.38 5.32
N VAL A 183 12.56 11.55 5.94
CA VAL A 183 12.36 10.15 5.54
C VAL A 183 11.33 10.06 4.43
N LYS A 184 11.68 9.33 3.37
CA LYS A 184 10.83 9.00 2.23
C LYS A 184 10.69 7.49 2.08
N TYR A 185 9.55 7.08 1.52
CA TYR A 185 9.28 5.70 1.14
C TYR A 185 8.70 5.71 -0.28
N ASP A 186 9.54 5.37 -1.25
CA ASP A 186 9.14 5.23 -2.65
C ASP A 186 8.53 3.85 -2.87
N VAL A 187 7.44 3.77 -3.65
CA VAL A 187 6.82 2.50 -4.03
C VAL A 187 7.54 1.92 -5.23
N ASN A 188 7.99 0.66 -5.12
CA ASN A 188 8.64 -0.06 -6.19
C ASN A 188 7.58 -0.48 -7.22
N THR A 189 7.39 0.34 -8.26
CA THR A 189 6.39 0.09 -9.29
C THR A 189 6.84 -1.00 -10.27
N ALA A 190 5.87 -1.81 -10.71
CA ALA A 190 6.06 -2.80 -11.76
C ALA A 190 5.06 -2.56 -12.89
N SER A 191 5.47 -2.87 -14.13
CA SER A 191 4.57 -2.80 -15.28
C SER A 191 3.83 -4.12 -15.48
N ILE A 192 2.58 -4.02 -15.92
CA ILE A 192 1.80 -5.14 -16.46
C ILE A 192 1.52 -4.85 -17.94
N THR A 193 1.38 -5.90 -18.75
CA THR A 193 1.29 -5.79 -20.21
C THR A 193 0.20 -6.71 -20.76
N ALA A 194 -0.47 -6.25 -21.82
CA ALA A 194 -1.43 -7.07 -22.55
C ALA A 194 -0.76 -7.91 -23.63
N GLY A 195 -1.14 -9.19 -23.71
CA GLY A 195 -0.82 -10.07 -24.83
C GLY A 195 -1.68 -9.76 -26.06
N THR A 196 -1.25 -10.23 -27.23
CA THR A 196 -2.01 -10.12 -28.49
C THR A 196 -3.28 -10.98 -28.53
N ASP A 197 -3.46 -11.84 -27.54
CA ASP A 197 -4.62 -12.70 -27.29
C ASP A 197 -5.63 -12.08 -26.30
N GLY A 198 -5.33 -10.89 -25.76
CA GLY A 198 -6.15 -10.23 -24.74
C GLY A 198 -5.86 -10.67 -23.30
N THR A 199 -4.85 -11.51 -23.06
CA THR A 199 -4.39 -11.81 -21.69
C THR A 199 -3.65 -10.62 -21.08
N ILE A 200 -3.60 -10.55 -19.74
CA ILE A 200 -2.75 -9.60 -19.00
C ILE A 200 -1.66 -10.39 -18.30
N THR A 201 -0.41 -9.96 -18.46
CA THR A 201 0.77 -10.55 -17.81
C THR A 201 1.48 -9.51 -16.94
N GLY A 202 2.21 -10.00 -15.94
CA GLY A 202 2.96 -9.18 -15.00
C GLY A 202 4.37 -9.73 -14.75
N PRO A 203 5.13 -9.11 -13.83
CA PRO A 203 6.44 -9.61 -13.41
C PRO A 203 6.37 -11.01 -12.79
N THR A 204 7.52 -11.70 -12.73
CA THR A 204 7.67 -13.03 -12.12
C THR A 204 7.59 -13.03 -10.59
N THR A 205 7.57 -11.86 -9.96
CA THR A 205 7.44 -11.63 -8.52
C THR A 205 6.44 -10.52 -8.29
N ASP A 206 5.71 -10.56 -7.18
CA ASP A 206 4.72 -9.54 -6.81
C ASP A 206 5.27 -8.11 -6.93
N GLY A 207 4.43 -7.20 -7.42
CA GLY A 207 4.80 -5.81 -7.72
C GLY A 207 3.57 -4.88 -7.74
N VAL A 208 3.80 -3.57 -7.64
CA VAL A 208 2.71 -2.58 -7.63
C VAL A 208 2.55 -1.94 -9.01
N ALA A 209 1.44 -2.23 -9.70
CA ALA A 209 1.09 -1.50 -10.92
C ALA A 209 0.48 -0.13 -10.58
N THR A 210 0.83 0.92 -11.32
CA THR A 210 0.14 2.21 -11.20
C THR A 210 -1.25 2.14 -11.84
N ALA A 211 -2.17 3.03 -11.43
CA ALA A 211 -3.49 3.13 -12.06
C ALA A 211 -3.41 3.35 -13.58
N GLN A 212 -2.38 4.08 -14.05
CA GLN A 212 -2.10 4.26 -15.48
C GLN A 212 -1.70 2.95 -16.15
N ASN A 213 -0.77 2.18 -15.57
CA ASN A 213 -0.38 0.87 -16.11
C ASN A 213 -1.58 -0.10 -16.19
N VAL A 214 -2.46 -0.09 -15.18
CA VAL A 214 -3.67 -0.91 -15.17
C VAL A 214 -4.65 -0.48 -16.28
N ALA A 215 -4.90 0.83 -16.41
CA ALA A 215 -5.77 1.34 -17.47
C ALA A 215 -5.22 1.04 -18.87
N ASP A 216 -3.92 1.25 -19.10
CA ASP A 216 -3.28 1.00 -20.39
C ASP A 216 -3.30 -0.49 -20.75
N ALA A 217 -2.99 -1.37 -19.80
CA ALA A 217 -3.00 -2.81 -20.04
C ALA A 217 -4.43 -3.33 -20.30
N ILE A 218 -5.44 -2.89 -19.53
CA ILE A 218 -6.85 -3.26 -19.79
C ILE A 218 -7.32 -2.75 -21.15
N ASN A 219 -6.99 -1.50 -21.52
CA ASN A 219 -7.35 -0.93 -22.81
C ASN A 219 -6.64 -1.64 -23.98
N ALA A 220 -5.38 -2.03 -23.80
CA ALA A 220 -4.64 -2.81 -24.79
C ALA A 220 -5.23 -4.22 -24.95
N ALA A 221 -5.53 -4.92 -23.85
CA ALA A 221 -6.18 -6.22 -23.87
C ALA A 221 -7.56 -6.17 -24.54
N LYS A 222 -8.40 -5.18 -24.20
CA LYS A 222 -9.69 -4.96 -24.85
C LYS A 222 -9.58 -4.75 -26.37
N LYS A 223 -8.49 -4.12 -26.84
CA LYS A 223 -8.21 -3.94 -28.28
C LYS A 223 -7.60 -5.20 -28.94
N ALA A 224 -6.93 -6.05 -28.18
CA ALA A 224 -6.36 -7.32 -28.64
C ALA A 224 -7.42 -8.44 -28.71
N SER A 225 -8.39 -8.45 -27.80
CA SER A 225 -9.56 -9.32 -27.82
C SER A 225 -10.42 -9.07 -29.07
N LYS A 226 -10.27 -9.92 -30.07
CA LYS A 226 -11.03 -9.89 -31.33
C LYS A 226 -12.15 -10.92 -31.32
N THR A 227 -13.35 -10.47 -31.63
CA THR A 227 -14.47 -11.34 -31.99
C THR A 227 -14.79 -11.11 -33.47
N GLU A 228 -14.42 -12.07 -34.31
CA GLU A 228 -14.70 -12.02 -35.76
C GLU A 228 -15.93 -12.87 -36.06
N ILE A 229 -16.95 -12.25 -36.65
CA ILE A 229 -18.15 -12.91 -37.17
C ILE A 229 -18.33 -12.43 -38.60
N THR A 230 -18.42 -13.38 -39.53
CA THR A 230 -18.64 -13.12 -40.96
C THR A 230 -19.74 -14.04 -41.49
N ALA A 231 -20.34 -13.67 -42.61
CA ALA A 231 -21.33 -14.47 -43.32
C ALA A 231 -20.92 -14.70 -44.78
N ASN A 232 -21.65 -15.56 -45.50
CA ASN A 232 -21.50 -15.78 -46.95
C ASN A 232 -20.04 -15.88 -47.46
N THR A 233 -19.18 -16.63 -46.76
CA THR A 233 -17.75 -16.79 -47.10
C THR A 233 -16.90 -15.53 -46.85
N GLY A 234 -17.02 -14.93 -45.66
CA GLY A 234 -16.13 -13.85 -45.20
C GLY A 234 -16.64 -12.43 -45.43
N GLU A 235 -17.90 -12.26 -45.85
CA GLU A 235 -18.54 -10.93 -45.92
C GLU A 235 -18.68 -10.34 -44.51
N ALA A 236 -18.31 -9.06 -44.38
CA ALA A 236 -18.38 -8.31 -43.13
C ALA A 236 -19.83 -7.92 -42.79
N ALA A 237 -20.09 -7.72 -41.50
CA ALA A 237 -21.37 -7.21 -41.01
C ALA A 237 -21.74 -5.86 -41.66
N ASN A 238 -23.03 -5.67 -41.93
CA ASN A 238 -23.62 -4.53 -42.65
C ASN A 238 -23.23 -4.41 -44.15
N ALA A 239 -22.47 -5.38 -44.69
CA ALA A 239 -22.04 -5.40 -46.09
C ALA A 239 -22.34 -6.74 -46.81
N THR A 240 -23.18 -7.59 -46.23
CA THR A 240 -23.53 -8.92 -46.77
C THR A 240 -24.42 -8.86 -48.01
N THR A 241 -24.12 -9.67 -49.02
CA THR A 241 -24.87 -9.77 -50.29
C THR A 241 -25.41 -11.17 -50.61
N GLY A 242 -24.96 -12.21 -49.91
CA GLY A 242 -25.38 -13.60 -50.13
C GLY A 242 -26.74 -13.98 -49.50
N ASN A 243 -26.86 -15.22 -49.03
CA ASN A 243 -28.12 -15.75 -48.49
C ASN A 243 -28.40 -15.36 -47.04
N VAL A 244 -27.37 -14.96 -46.29
CA VAL A 244 -27.48 -14.52 -44.89
C VAL A 244 -27.24 -13.02 -44.84
N THR A 245 -28.13 -12.27 -44.19
CA THR A 245 -27.81 -10.93 -43.72
C THR A 245 -27.18 -11.03 -42.34
N LEU A 246 -25.98 -10.45 -42.21
CA LEU A 246 -25.32 -10.18 -40.94
C LEU A 246 -25.28 -8.66 -40.75
N THR A 247 -25.97 -8.14 -39.75
CA THR A 247 -25.86 -6.73 -39.35
C THR A 247 -25.15 -6.62 -38.02
N SER A 248 -24.58 -5.45 -37.75
CA SER A 248 -24.03 -5.13 -36.44
C SER A 248 -24.37 -3.71 -36.01
N THR A 249 -24.69 -3.55 -34.73
CA THR A 249 -24.97 -2.27 -34.09
C THR A 249 -24.19 -2.15 -32.78
N THR A 250 -23.82 -0.93 -32.41
CA THR A 250 -23.17 -0.65 -31.13
C THR A 250 -24.24 -0.34 -30.08
N ALA A 251 -24.26 -1.10 -29.00
CA ALA A 251 -25.13 -0.90 -27.85
C ALA A 251 -24.69 0.33 -27.01
N ALA A 252 -25.56 0.78 -26.09
CA ALA A 252 -25.33 1.99 -25.29
C ALA A 252 -24.14 1.88 -24.31
N ASP A 253 -23.76 0.66 -23.92
CA ASP A 253 -22.58 0.33 -23.12
C ASP A 253 -21.33 0.05 -23.99
N GLY A 254 -21.46 0.16 -25.32
CA GLY A 254 -20.38 0.03 -26.29
C GLY A 254 -20.06 -1.39 -26.75
N HIS A 255 -20.83 -2.42 -26.38
CA HIS A 255 -20.66 -3.75 -26.99
C HIS A 255 -21.32 -3.83 -28.38
N THR A 256 -20.85 -4.75 -29.22
CA THR A 256 -21.42 -4.98 -30.56
C THR A 256 -22.49 -6.06 -30.49
N ILE A 257 -23.72 -5.73 -30.88
CA ILE A 257 -24.79 -6.68 -31.12
C ILE A 257 -24.70 -7.12 -32.59
N TYR A 258 -24.70 -8.42 -32.84
CA TYR A 258 -24.81 -9.00 -34.18
C TYR A 258 -26.19 -9.63 -34.35
N ASP A 259 -26.90 -9.25 -35.41
CA ASP A 259 -28.15 -9.87 -35.81
C ASP A 259 -27.93 -10.69 -37.09
N VAL A 260 -28.46 -11.92 -37.08
CA VAL A 260 -28.20 -12.93 -38.12
C VAL A 260 -29.55 -13.47 -38.60
N LYS A 261 -29.86 -13.20 -39.86
CA LYS A 261 -31.08 -13.68 -40.51
C LYS A 261 -30.77 -14.25 -41.89
N LEU A 262 -31.60 -15.20 -42.33
CA LEU A 262 -31.68 -15.48 -43.75
C LEU A 262 -32.27 -14.27 -44.47
N ASN A 263 -31.79 -14.00 -45.68
CA ASN A 263 -32.48 -13.11 -46.59
C ASN A 263 -33.80 -13.75 -47.02
N ASP A 264 -34.82 -12.92 -47.23
CA ASP A 264 -36.12 -13.35 -47.72
C ASP A 264 -36.01 -14.17 -49.01
N LYS A 265 -34.97 -13.90 -49.82
CA LYS A 265 -34.55 -14.73 -50.95
C LYS A 265 -33.26 -15.48 -50.64
N VAL A 266 -33.34 -16.80 -50.68
CA VAL A 266 -32.21 -17.73 -50.57
C VAL A 266 -32.01 -18.45 -51.90
N THR A 267 -30.81 -18.36 -52.48
CA THR A 267 -30.43 -19.08 -53.70
C THR A 267 -29.35 -20.11 -53.37
N LEU A 268 -29.67 -21.39 -53.54
CA LEU A 268 -28.75 -22.51 -53.31
C LEU A 268 -28.19 -22.98 -54.66
N GLY A 269 -26.86 -23.04 -54.77
CA GLY A 269 -26.20 -23.33 -56.04
C GLY A 269 -26.26 -22.16 -57.03
N SER A 270 -26.04 -22.44 -58.31
CA SER A 270 -25.93 -21.42 -59.36
C SER A 270 -26.29 -21.96 -60.75
N GLY A 271 -26.45 -21.05 -61.73
CA GLY A 271 -26.77 -21.40 -63.11
C GLY A 271 -28.13 -22.09 -63.26
N ALA A 272 -28.27 -22.96 -64.26
CA ALA A 272 -29.52 -23.68 -64.56
C ALA A 272 -29.96 -24.69 -63.47
N ASN A 273 -29.12 -24.92 -62.45
CA ASN A 273 -29.38 -25.84 -61.34
C ASN A 273 -29.69 -25.10 -60.02
N ALA A 274 -29.77 -23.76 -60.04
CA ALA A 274 -30.06 -22.98 -58.84
C ALA A 274 -31.41 -23.37 -58.23
N VAL A 275 -31.40 -23.68 -56.93
CA VAL A 275 -32.61 -23.87 -56.13
C VAL A 275 -32.87 -22.58 -55.35
N THR A 276 -33.80 -21.78 -55.84
CA THR A 276 -34.14 -20.48 -55.25
C THR A 276 -35.42 -20.59 -54.46
N ILE A 277 -35.34 -20.35 -53.15
CA ILE A 277 -36.50 -20.11 -52.29
C ILE A 277 -36.59 -18.60 -52.09
N ASP A 278 -37.48 -17.97 -52.84
CA ASP A 278 -37.75 -16.54 -52.82
C ASP A 278 -39.03 -16.29 -52.02
N GLY A 279 -38.89 -16.02 -50.72
CA GLY A 279 -39.98 -15.71 -49.81
C GLY A 279 -40.66 -14.38 -50.11
N THR A 280 -39.91 -13.37 -50.58
CA THR A 280 -40.49 -12.10 -51.07
C THR A 280 -41.41 -12.33 -52.27
N ALA A 281 -41.03 -13.24 -53.18
CA ALA A 281 -41.82 -13.58 -54.36
C ALA A 281 -42.68 -14.85 -54.22
N GLY A 282 -42.74 -15.46 -53.02
CA GLY A 282 -43.47 -16.71 -52.74
C GLY A 282 -43.10 -17.90 -53.66
N LYS A 283 -41.85 -18.00 -54.12
CA LYS A 283 -41.46 -18.87 -55.24
C LYS A 283 -40.34 -19.85 -54.88
N ALA A 284 -40.56 -21.13 -55.13
CA ALA A 284 -39.52 -22.14 -55.20
C ALA A 284 -39.19 -22.44 -56.68
N THR A 285 -37.99 -22.06 -57.14
CA THR A 285 -37.47 -22.47 -58.46
C THR A 285 -36.45 -23.57 -58.24
N ILE A 286 -36.60 -24.72 -58.92
CA ILE A 286 -35.75 -25.90 -58.72
C ILE A 286 -35.05 -26.22 -60.06
N GLY A 287 -34.07 -25.38 -60.40
CA GLY A 287 -33.34 -25.48 -61.67
C GLY A 287 -34.26 -25.57 -62.89
N SER A 288 -34.16 -26.68 -63.63
CA SER A 288 -34.97 -26.99 -64.81
C SER A 288 -36.27 -27.76 -64.54
N SER A 289 -36.69 -27.95 -63.28
CA SER A 289 -37.85 -28.78 -62.90
C SER A 289 -38.93 -28.00 -62.13
N ILE A 290 -40.19 -28.40 -62.33
CA ILE A 290 -41.36 -27.89 -61.60
C ILE A 290 -41.82 -28.97 -60.63
N VAL A 291 -41.64 -28.74 -59.33
CA VAL A 291 -42.31 -29.49 -58.26
C VAL A 291 -43.51 -28.66 -57.80
N ASP A 292 -44.70 -29.23 -57.90
CA ASP A 292 -45.95 -28.60 -57.50
C ASP A 292 -46.74 -29.56 -56.61
N GLY A 293 -46.48 -29.44 -55.32
CA GLY A 293 -47.17 -30.23 -54.28
C GLY A 293 -48.63 -29.83 -54.05
N VAL A 294 -49.17 -28.82 -54.75
CA VAL A 294 -50.55 -28.35 -54.57
C VAL A 294 -51.48 -28.97 -55.60
N ASN A 295 -51.16 -28.85 -56.90
CA ASN A 295 -51.88 -29.61 -57.94
C ASN A 295 -51.40 -31.06 -58.01
N SER A 296 -50.46 -31.46 -57.16
CA SER A 296 -49.75 -32.75 -57.21
C SER A 296 -49.17 -33.01 -58.60
N THR A 297 -48.65 -31.96 -59.23
CA THR A 297 -47.99 -32.03 -60.53
C THR A 297 -46.48 -32.05 -60.36
N PHE A 298 -45.80 -32.78 -61.23
CA PHE A 298 -44.35 -32.67 -61.40
C PHE A 298 -44.11 -32.54 -62.90
N THR A 299 -43.59 -31.38 -63.31
CA THR A 299 -43.32 -31.10 -64.73
C THR A 299 -41.81 -30.89 -64.93
N THR A 300 -41.15 -31.85 -65.57
CA THR A 300 -39.74 -31.68 -65.93
C THR A 300 -39.60 -30.70 -67.10
N GLY A 301 -38.59 -29.83 -67.06
CA GLY A 301 -38.20 -29.03 -68.21
C GLY A 301 -37.33 -29.83 -69.20
N GLY A 302 -37.24 -29.31 -70.43
CA GLY A 302 -36.54 -29.95 -71.54
C GLY A 302 -37.47 -30.23 -72.73
N ALA A 303 -36.91 -30.70 -73.84
CA ALA A 303 -37.67 -30.93 -75.08
C ALA A 303 -38.76 -32.02 -74.95
N ASN A 304 -38.59 -32.95 -74.00
CA ASN A 304 -39.51 -34.05 -73.70
C ASN A 304 -40.05 -33.92 -72.27
N ALA A 305 -40.67 -32.78 -71.96
CA ALA A 305 -41.26 -32.51 -70.65
C ALA A 305 -42.25 -33.62 -70.26
N VAL A 306 -42.05 -34.20 -69.07
CA VAL A 306 -42.97 -35.15 -68.44
C VAL A 306 -43.82 -34.37 -67.45
N LYS A 307 -45.13 -34.39 -67.61
CA LYS A 307 -46.11 -33.77 -66.69
C LYS A 307 -46.89 -34.87 -65.97
N LEU A 308 -46.64 -35.03 -64.67
CA LEU A 308 -47.57 -35.68 -63.74
C LEU A 308 -48.68 -34.68 -63.38
N ASP A 309 -49.89 -35.14 -63.13
CA ASP A 309 -51.02 -34.31 -62.71
C ASP A 309 -51.96 -35.11 -61.80
N GLY A 310 -51.81 -34.92 -60.48
CA GLY A 310 -52.63 -35.62 -59.50
C GLY A 310 -54.08 -35.14 -59.42
N ALA A 311 -54.44 -33.99 -60.02
CA ALA A 311 -55.80 -33.47 -60.02
C ALA A 311 -56.65 -34.04 -61.17
N ALA A 312 -56.07 -34.10 -62.37
CA ALA A 312 -56.67 -34.78 -63.52
C ALA A 312 -56.36 -36.28 -63.56
N GLY A 313 -55.56 -36.79 -62.61
CA GLY A 313 -55.10 -38.18 -62.57
C GLY A 313 -54.23 -38.56 -63.78
N THR A 314 -53.62 -37.59 -64.46
CA THR A 314 -52.95 -37.81 -65.75
C THR A 314 -51.43 -37.86 -65.66
N ILE A 315 -50.82 -38.58 -66.60
CA ILE A 315 -49.40 -38.45 -66.90
C ILE A 315 -49.26 -38.20 -68.40
N LYS A 316 -48.57 -37.13 -68.77
CA LYS A 316 -48.37 -36.72 -70.17
C LYS A 316 -46.89 -36.63 -70.51
N THR A 317 -46.52 -37.16 -71.67
CA THR A 317 -45.19 -37.03 -72.26
C THR A 317 -45.32 -36.94 -73.79
N GLY A 318 -44.86 -35.82 -74.35
CA GLY A 318 -45.09 -35.49 -75.77
C GLY A 318 -46.59 -35.43 -76.13
N THR A 319 -46.99 -36.17 -77.17
CA THR A 319 -48.40 -36.30 -77.56
C THR A 319 -49.18 -37.30 -76.70
N VAL A 320 -48.49 -38.26 -76.07
CA VAL A 320 -49.12 -39.36 -75.34
C VAL A 320 -49.63 -38.88 -73.99
N THR A 321 -50.89 -39.15 -73.72
CA THR A 321 -51.55 -38.82 -72.45
C THR A 321 -52.18 -40.08 -71.87
N VAL A 322 -51.81 -40.43 -70.63
CA VAL A 322 -52.48 -41.41 -69.80
C VAL A 322 -53.48 -40.67 -68.92
N THR A 323 -54.74 -41.08 -68.91
CA THR A 323 -55.77 -40.53 -68.02
C THR A 323 -56.17 -41.55 -66.96
N GLY A 324 -56.11 -41.20 -65.67
CA GLY A 324 -56.66 -42.01 -64.59
C GLY A 324 -58.01 -41.49 -64.12
N GLY A 325 -58.97 -42.39 -63.86
CA GLY A 325 -60.27 -42.04 -63.30
C GLY A 325 -61.45 -42.60 -64.09
N THR A 326 -62.21 -41.73 -64.75
CA THR A 326 -63.51 -42.08 -65.34
C THR A 326 -63.46 -42.73 -66.72
N THR A 327 -62.42 -42.49 -67.54
CA THR A 327 -62.30 -43.09 -68.88
C THR A 327 -61.15 -44.11 -68.99
N ASN A 328 -60.02 -43.86 -68.32
CA ASN A 328 -58.85 -44.76 -68.26
C ASN A 328 -58.13 -44.96 -69.61
N ASP A 329 -58.19 -43.95 -70.48
CA ASP A 329 -57.65 -44.01 -71.84
C ASP A 329 -56.12 -43.81 -71.92
N ILE A 330 -55.57 -44.25 -73.05
CA ILE A 330 -54.25 -43.84 -73.55
C ILE A 330 -54.46 -43.21 -74.93
N THR A 331 -54.26 -41.90 -75.03
CA THR A 331 -54.54 -41.12 -76.25
C THR A 331 -53.26 -40.50 -76.83
N GLY A 332 -53.32 -40.07 -78.10
CA GLY A 332 -52.19 -39.40 -78.78
C GLY A 332 -51.12 -40.33 -79.38
N LEU A 333 -51.48 -41.60 -79.63
CA LEU A 333 -50.66 -42.56 -80.37
C LEU A 333 -50.68 -42.26 -81.88
N SER A 334 -49.52 -42.24 -82.53
CA SER A 334 -49.37 -41.84 -83.94
C SER A 334 -49.49 -42.99 -84.97
N ASN A 335 -49.70 -44.22 -84.52
CA ASN A 335 -49.72 -45.42 -85.36
C ASN A 335 -51.15 -45.72 -85.84
N THR A 336 -51.56 -45.18 -87.00
CA THR A 336 -52.96 -45.23 -87.46
C THR A 336 -53.22 -46.08 -88.70
N THR A 337 -52.19 -46.63 -89.35
CA THR A 337 -52.30 -47.40 -90.60
C THR A 337 -51.82 -48.85 -90.44
N VAL A 338 -52.34 -49.77 -91.26
CA VAL A 338 -51.98 -51.20 -91.24
C VAL A 338 -50.96 -51.60 -92.32
N THR A 339 -50.41 -50.62 -93.04
CA THR A 339 -49.55 -50.82 -94.23
C THR A 339 -48.05 -50.81 -93.93
N SER A 340 -47.65 -50.57 -92.68
CA SER A 340 -46.23 -50.62 -92.28
C SER A 340 -45.70 -52.05 -92.34
N ALA A 341 -44.48 -52.23 -92.85
CA ALA A 341 -43.78 -53.52 -92.83
C ALA A 341 -43.50 -54.05 -91.40
N ASP A 342 -43.63 -53.20 -90.36
CA ASP A 342 -43.54 -53.58 -88.95
C ASP A 342 -44.89 -53.71 -88.23
N PHE A 343 -46.00 -53.70 -88.98
CA PHE A 343 -47.33 -53.95 -88.44
C PHE A 343 -47.40 -55.37 -87.83
N ALA A 344 -48.06 -55.49 -86.67
CA ALA A 344 -48.17 -56.72 -85.88
C ALA A 344 -46.85 -57.41 -85.44
N THR A 345 -45.66 -56.84 -85.66
CA THR A 345 -44.37 -57.47 -85.28
C THR A 345 -43.60 -56.78 -84.15
N LYS A 346 -43.97 -55.54 -83.76
CA LYS A 346 -43.24 -54.72 -82.77
C LYS A 346 -43.95 -54.44 -81.43
N GLY A 347 -45.07 -55.11 -81.14
CA GLY A 347 -45.72 -55.04 -79.81
C GLY A 347 -46.21 -53.64 -79.37
N ARG A 348 -46.56 -52.77 -80.32
CA ARG A 348 -47.14 -51.43 -80.03
C ARG A 348 -48.62 -51.56 -79.64
N ALA A 349 -49.12 -50.60 -78.88
CA ALA A 349 -50.56 -50.37 -78.76
C ALA A 349 -51.15 -50.03 -80.14
N ALA A 350 -52.33 -50.59 -80.45
CA ALA A 350 -53.07 -50.35 -81.69
C ALA A 350 -54.14 -49.28 -81.49
N THR A 351 -54.45 -48.49 -82.53
CA THR A 351 -55.52 -47.49 -82.46
C THR A 351 -56.84 -48.01 -83.03
N GLU A 352 -57.95 -47.35 -82.68
CA GLU A 352 -59.29 -47.72 -83.18
C GLU A 352 -59.39 -47.59 -84.70
N GLU A 353 -58.68 -46.65 -85.32
CA GLU A 353 -58.60 -46.48 -86.76
C GLU A 353 -57.93 -47.67 -87.45
N GLN A 354 -56.90 -48.27 -86.83
CA GLN A 354 -56.26 -49.49 -87.36
C GLN A 354 -57.23 -50.68 -87.31
N LEU A 355 -58.01 -50.79 -86.22
CA LEU A 355 -59.02 -51.84 -86.08
C LEU A 355 -60.17 -51.65 -87.09
N LYS A 356 -60.59 -50.40 -87.30
CA LYS A 356 -61.64 -50.00 -88.25
C LYS A 356 -61.22 -50.21 -89.72
N ALA A 357 -59.98 -49.87 -90.08
CA ALA A 357 -59.44 -50.02 -91.44
C ALA A 357 -59.37 -51.50 -91.89
N VAL A 358 -59.22 -52.44 -90.95
CA VAL A 358 -59.32 -53.89 -91.22
C VAL A 358 -60.77 -54.33 -91.50
N GLY A 359 -61.77 -53.56 -91.05
CA GLY A 359 -63.21 -53.85 -91.20
C GLY A 359 -63.92 -53.23 -92.42
N GLU A 360 -63.58 -52.00 -92.81
CA GLU A 360 -64.30 -51.19 -93.83
C GLU A 360 -63.91 -51.48 -95.30
N GLN A 361 -63.62 -52.74 -95.66
CA GLN A 361 -63.36 -53.07 -97.08
C GLN A 361 -64.66 -52.98 -97.90
N THR A 362 -64.74 -51.98 -98.79
CA THR A 362 -65.88 -51.70 -99.68
C THR A 362 -65.74 -52.39 -101.04
N TRP A 363 -66.90 -52.72 -101.63
CA TRP A 363 -67.03 -53.58 -102.81
C TRP A 363 -67.79 -52.81 -103.90
N GLN A 364 -67.34 -52.85 -105.15
CA GLN A 364 -68.10 -52.26 -106.27
C GLN A 364 -69.22 -53.19 -106.74
N ILE A 365 -70.43 -52.65 -106.89
CA ILE A 365 -71.55 -53.26 -107.61
C ILE A 365 -72.14 -52.19 -108.55
N THR A 366 -72.38 -52.54 -109.82
CA THR A 366 -72.80 -51.61 -110.88
C THR A 366 -74.28 -51.75 -111.23
N ALA A 367 -74.98 -50.62 -111.37
CA ALA A 367 -76.40 -50.46 -111.72
C ALA A 367 -76.65 -49.02 -112.24
N ASP A 368 -77.61 -48.69 -113.12
CA ASP A 368 -78.43 -49.49 -114.06
C ASP A 368 -78.97 -48.56 -115.20
N LYS A 369 -79.59 -49.17 -116.22
CA LYS A 369 -80.58 -48.69 -117.23
C LYS A 369 -80.83 -47.19 -117.54
N ASP A 370 -80.88 -46.94 -118.86
CA ASP A 370 -81.73 -45.99 -119.62
C ASP A 370 -81.66 -44.47 -119.28
N ALA A 371 -81.98 -43.62 -120.25
CA ALA A 371 -81.54 -42.24 -120.34
C ALA A 371 -82.27 -41.21 -119.44
N THR A 372 -82.80 -41.61 -118.28
CA THR A 372 -83.55 -40.70 -117.38
C THR A 372 -83.14 -40.68 -115.90
N THR A 373 -82.44 -41.68 -115.33
CA THR A 373 -82.11 -41.66 -113.87
C THR A 373 -80.83 -42.44 -113.45
N SER A 374 -79.63 -42.03 -113.88
CA SER A 374 -78.37 -42.67 -113.45
C SER A 374 -77.76 -42.07 -112.15
N GLY A 375 -77.13 -42.90 -111.31
CA GLY A 375 -76.36 -42.44 -110.14
C GLY A 375 -75.73 -43.59 -109.33
N ALA A 376 -74.50 -43.38 -108.85
CA ALA A 376 -73.82 -44.35 -107.98
C ALA A 376 -74.46 -44.41 -106.58
N GLN A 377 -74.59 -45.61 -106.00
CA GLN A 377 -75.05 -45.78 -104.62
C GLN A 377 -73.94 -46.34 -103.72
N THR A 378 -73.62 -45.61 -102.66
CA THR A 378 -72.75 -46.07 -101.56
C THR A 378 -73.60 -46.64 -100.43
N GLY A 379 -73.45 -47.94 -100.17
CA GLY A 379 -74.01 -48.60 -98.99
C GLY A 379 -72.94 -48.83 -97.94
N THR A 380 -73.12 -48.25 -96.75
CA THR A 380 -72.36 -48.60 -95.54
C THR A 380 -72.74 -50.01 -95.08
N LYS A 381 -71.78 -50.73 -94.47
CA LYS A 381 -71.93 -52.11 -94.01
C LYS A 381 -72.62 -52.20 -92.64
#